data_AF-A0A0H5SDE6-F1
#
_entry.id   AF-A0A0H5SDE6-F1
#
_cell.length_a   1.000
_cell.length_b   1.000
_cell.length_c   1.000
_cell.angle_alpha   90.00
_cell.angle_beta   90.00
_cell.angle_gamma   90.00
#
_symmetry.space_group_name_H-M   'P 1'
#
loop_
_entity.id
_entity.type
_entity.pdbx_description
1 polymer ?
#
loop_
_entity_poly.entity_id
_entity_poly.type
_entity_poly.pdbx_seq_one_letter_code
_entity_poly.pdbx_strand_id
1 'polypeptide(L)' 'MINFEEEIEKFQPSPEIEQAEDLINNNDLTDISDILKALLKDKENNSF' A
#
# COMPACT_ATOMS: atom_id res chain seq x y z
N MET A 1 -18.49 -17.89 25.07
CA MET A 1 -17.10 -17.51 24.73
C MET A 1 -16.91 -17.89 23.28
N ILE A 2 -16.39 -16.99 22.45
CA ILE A 2 -16.24 -17.23 21.00
C ILE A 2 -15.22 -18.36 20.80
N ASN A 3 -15.47 -19.27 19.87
CA ASN A 3 -14.62 -20.44 19.64
C ASN A 3 -13.52 -20.10 18.61
N PHE A 4 -12.35 -19.73 19.11
CA PHE A 4 -11.25 -19.22 18.26
C PHE A 4 -10.75 -20.25 17.24
N GLU A 5 -10.70 -21.53 17.59
CA GLU A 5 -10.28 -22.60 16.67
C GLU A 5 -11.20 -22.69 15.45
N GLU A 6 -12.51 -22.59 15.66
CA GLU A 6 -13.53 -22.72 14.62
C GLU A 6 -13.53 -21.52 13.65
N GLU A 7 -13.23 -20.32 14.15
CA GLU A 7 -13.17 -19.11 13.34
C GLU A 7 -11.86 -19.01 12.52
N ILE A 8 -10.77 -19.56 13.04
CA ILE A 8 -9.51 -19.71 12.29
C ILE A 8 -9.66 -20.73 11.15
N GLU A 9 -10.40 -21.81 11.37
CA GLU A 9 -10.64 -22.84 10.34
C GLU A 9 -11.55 -22.33 9.21
N LYS A 10 -12.48 -21.41 9.51
CA LYS A 10 -13.32 -20.72 8.52
C LYS A 10 -12.60 -19.58 7.79
N PHE A 11 -11.39 -19.25 8.22
CA PHE A 11 -10.62 -18.16 7.63
C PHE A 11 -10.18 -18.58 6.23
N GLN A 12 -10.86 -18.01 5.25
CA GLN A 12 -10.59 -18.24 3.83
C GLN A 12 -10.08 -16.95 3.21
N PRO A 13 -9.05 -17.01 2.35
CA PRO A 13 -8.63 -15.84 1.60
C PRO A 13 -9.80 -15.32 0.76
N SER A 14 -10.05 -14.00 0.84
CA SER A 14 -11.03 -13.33 -0.02
C SER A 14 -10.30 -12.87 -1.28
N PRO A 15 -10.69 -13.38 -2.47
CA PRO A 15 -10.09 -12.98 -3.74
C PRO A 15 -10.27 -11.48 -4.02
N GLU A 16 -11.35 -10.86 -3.52
CA GLU A 16 -11.57 -9.43 -3.66
C GLU A 16 -10.56 -8.60 -2.85
N ILE A 17 -10.22 -9.07 -1.64
CA ILE A 17 -9.22 -8.41 -0.77
C ILE A 17 -7.82 -8.57 -1.34
N GLU A 18 -7.48 -9.76 -1.84
CA GLU A 18 -6.19 -10.04 -2.49
C GLU A 18 -6.01 -9.18 -3.75
N GLN A 19 -7.03 -9.10 -4.61
CA GLN A 19 -7.01 -8.21 -5.78
C GLN A 19 -6.92 -6.73 -5.40
N ALA A 20 -7.62 -6.31 -4.35
CA ALA A 20 -7.53 -4.94 -3.85
C ALA A 20 -6.13 -4.65 -3.28
N GLU A 21 -5.52 -5.59 -2.56
CA GLU A 21 -4.14 -5.47 -2.06
C GLU A 21 -3.17 -5.31 -3.21
N ASP A 22 -3.22 -6.18 -4.23
CA ASP A 22 -2.36 -6.10 -5.41
C ASP A 22 -2.54 -4.77 -6.16
N LEU A 23 -3.77 -4.28 -6.28
CA LEU A 23 -4.06 -3.00 -6.92
C LEU A 23 -3.56 -1.81 -6.11
N ILE A 24 -3.68 -1.84 -4.77
CA ILE A 24 -3.21 -0.78 -3.88
C ILE A 24 -1.67 -0.78 -3.81
N ASN A 25 -1.05 -1.95 -3.67
CA ASN A 25 0.38 -2.12 -3.52
C ASN A 25 1.12 -1.80 -4.84
N ASN A 26 0.54 -2.16 -5.98
CA ASN A 26 1.06 -1.76 -7.29
C ASN A 26 0.76 -0.30 -7.66
N ASN A 27 -0.17 0.40 -6.99
CA ASN A 27 -0.57 1.74 -7.44
C ASN A 27 0.29 2.91 -7.00
N ASP A 28 1.13 2.83 -5.95
CA ASP A 28 1.52 4.11 -5.31
C ASP A 28 2.99 4.26 -4.89
N LEU A 29 3.88 3.32 -5.23
CA LEU A 29 5.32 3.54 -4.99
C LEU A 29 5.92 4.54 -5.98
N THR A 30 5.37 4.62 -7.19
CA THR A 30 5.85 5.50 -8.27
C THR A 30 5.44 6.95 -8.01
N ASP A 31 4.18 7.22 -7.67
CA ASP A 31 3.68 8.57 -7.42
C ASP A 31 4.33 9.20 -6.18
N ILE A 32 4.44 8.46 -5.07
CA ILE A 32 5.15 8.97 -3.87
C ILE A 32 6.64 9.21 -4.18
N SER A 33 7.30 8.30 -4.90
CA SER A 33 8.69 8.51 -5.32
C SER A 33 8.86 9.75 -6.21
N ASP A 34 7.90 10.02 -7.08
CA ASP A 34 7.94 11.16 -8.00
C ASP A 34 7.61 12.48 -7.29
N ILE A 35 6.70 12.48 -6.31
CA ILE A 35 6.48 13.60 -5.38
C ILE A 35 7.78 13.90 -4.61
N LEU A 36 8.44 12.89 -4.05
CA LEU A 36 9.69 13.05 -3.31
C LEU A 36 10.81 13.62 -4.20
N LYS A 37 10.95 13.12 -5.44
CA LYS A 37 11.90 13.68 -6.42
C LYS A 37 11.60 15.15 -6.75
N ALA A 38 10.33 15.51 -6.93
CA ALA A 38 9.94 16.89 -7.21
C ALA A 38 10.34 17.84 -6.06
N LEU A 39 10.05 17.45 -4.82
CA LEU A 39 10.42 18.22 -3.62
C LEU A 39 11.93 18.39 -3.46
N LEU A 40 12.71 17.33 -3.74
CA LEU A 40 14.17 17.40 -3.71
C LEU A 40 14.72 18.33 -4.79
N LYS A 41 14.16 18.27 -6.01
CA LYS A 41 14.57 19.11 -7.14
C LYS A 41 14.27 20.59 -6.92
N ASP A 42 13.12 20.91 -6.31
CA ASP A 42 12.74 22.27 -5.93
C ASP A 42 13.66 22.84 -4.84
N LYS A 43 14.15 21.99 -3.93
CA LYS A 43 15.13 22.40 -2.91
C LYS A 43 16.51 22.71 -3.52
N GLU A 44 16.95 21.94 -4.51
CA GLU A 44 18.22 22.21 -5.21
C GLU A 44 18.16 23.47 -6.09
N ASN A 45 17.02 23.71 -6.74
CA ASN A 45 16.84 24.89 -7.60
C ASN A 45 16.70 26.22 -6.82
N ASN A 46 16.24 26.18 -5.56
CA ASN A 46 16.10 27.36 -4.69
C ASN A 46 17.39 27.72 -3.91
N SER A 47 18.53 27.10 -4.21
CA SER A 47 19.81 27.37 -3.53
C SER A 47 20.73 28.38 -4.27
N PHE A 48 20.16 29.25 -5.12
CA PHE A 48 20.86 30.35 -5.79
C PHE A 48 20.20 31.71 -5.51
#